data_AF-A0A0C2CJY7-F1
#
_entry.id   AF-A0A0C2CJY7-F1
#
_cell.length_a   1.000
_cell.length_b   1.000
_cell.length_c   1.000
_cell.angle_alpha   90.00
_cell.angle_beta   90.00
_cell.angle_gamma   90.00
#
_symmetry.space_group_name_H-M   'P 1'
#
loop_
_entity.id
_entity.type
_entity.pdbx_description
1 polymer ?
#
loop_
_entity_poly.entity_id
_entity_poly.type
_entity_poly.pdbx_seq_one_letter_code
_entity_poly.pdbx_strand_id
1 'polypeptide(L)'
;VVGQNLTKSSSRVRKLLKVLGAEIFICSLCPLPLELGEWGRGKLTSKTLHTFNVTVSIAMFFRLYWLCRVMLLHSRLFTDASSRSIAGLNRVNFNARFILKTLMTLCPEFLVIPGKMLMIFTAFLWIMAGWILRLCERDYVSLNQRKDMDYVSSIWVVAITFLSVGYGDIVPHTNCGRTMAVITGILGTCASSMVVAVVARKLELTRAEKHVHNFMMDTQLTKQLKHSAANVLRETWLIYKFRKKVEKVDYARIRQHQRKFLVAIY
;
A
#
# COMPACT_ATOMS: atom_id res chain seq x y z
N VAL A 1 7.98 25.06 -43.58
CA VAL A 1 7.28 24.18 -42.61
C VAL A 1 7.90 22.77 -42.51
N VAL A 2 8.38 22.16 -43.61
CA VAL A 2 9.03 20.82 -43.59
C VAL A 2 10.35 20.76 -42.80
N GLY A 3 11.20 21.80 -42.88
CA GLY A 3 12.48 21.86 -42.15
C GLY A 3 12.36 22.02 -40.62
N GLN A 4 11.28 22.64 -40.13
CA GLN A 4 11.03 22.75 -38.68
C GLN A 4 10.52 21.43 -38.08
N ASN A 5 9.82 20.60 -38.85
CA ASN A 5 9.39 19.27 -38.39
C ASN A 5 10.56 18.27 -38.33
N LEU A 6 11.54 18.37 -39.25
CA LEU A 6 12.74 17.53 -39.26
C LEU A 6 13.69 17.85 -38.09
N THR A 7 13.89 19.13 -37.77
CA THR A 7 14.70 19.56 -36.61
C THR A 7 14.05 19.19 -35.27
N LYS A 8 12.71 19.30 -35.17
CA LYS A 8 11.94 18.87 -33.99
C LYS A 8 11.94 17.35 -33.83
N SER A 9 11.91 16.59 -34.94
CA SER A 9 12.05 15.13 -34.94
C SER A 9 13.46 14.70 -34.49
N SER A 10 14.51 15.31 -35.05
CA SER A 10 15.92 15.06 -34.68
C SER A 10 16.21 15.40 -33.20
N SER A 11 15.59 16.44 -32.65
CA SER A 11 15.70 16.75 -31.20
C SER A 11 15.01 15.71 -30.30
N ARG A 12 13.90 15.12 -30.77
CA ARG A 12 13.15 14.07 -30.06
C ARG A 12 13.91 12.75 -30.08
N VAL A 13 14.49 12.40 -31.24
CA VAL A 13 15.34 11.22 -31.41
C VAL A 13 16.58 11.30 -30.53
N ARG A 14 17.25 12.47 -30.45
CA ARG A 14 18.41 12.65 -29.55
C ARG A 14 18.06 12.55 -28.07
N LYS A 15 16.87 13.01 -27.64
CA LYS A 15 16.39 12.81 -26.26
C LYS A 15 16.09 11.33 -25.98
N LEU A 16 15.44 10.64 -26.93
CA LEU A 16 15.18 9.20 -26.83
C LEU A 16 16.48 8.39 -26.80
N LEU A 17 17.48 8.72 -27.62
CA LEU A 17 18.78 8.05 -27.64
C LEU A 17 19.54 8.24 -26.32
N LYS A 18 19.47 9.43 -25.71
CA LYS A 18 20.05 9.70 -24.38
C LYS A 18 19.37 8.89 -23.28
N VAL A 19 18.04 8.76 -23.35
CA VAL A 19 17.26 7.96 -22.40
C VAL A 19 17.55 6.46 -22.60
N LEU A 20 17.54 5.97 -23.83
CA LEU A 20 17.91 4.58 -24.17
C LEU A 20 19.36 4.28 -23.81
N GLY A 21 20.29 5.20 -24.05
CA GLY A 21 21.70 5.06 -23.67
C GLY A 21 21.89 5.01 -22.16
N ALA A 22 21.18 5.86 -21.41
CA ALA A 22 21.16 5.79 -19.96
C ALA A 22 20.50 4.49 -19.45
N GLU A 23 19.43 4.02 -20.09
CA GLU A 23 18.78 2.74 -19.77
C GLU A 23 19.69 1.54 -20.04
N ILE A 24 20.40 1.52 -21.18
CA ILE A 24 21.37 0.48 -21.53
C ILE A 24 22.57 0.52 -20.57
N PHE A 25 23.03 1.71 -20.18
CA PHE A 25 24.11 1.88 -19.21
C PHE A 25 23.73 1.38 -17.80
N ILE A 26 22.48 1.65 -17.37
CA ILE A 26 21.92 1.10 -16.14
C ILE A 26 21.74 -0.43 -16.25
N CYS A 27 21.38 -0.93 -17.43
CA CYS A 27 21.30 -2.37 -17.70
C CYS A 27 22.68 -3.04 -17.82
N SER A 28 23.75 -2.34 -18.18
CA SER A 28 25.10 -2.90 -18.25
C SER A 28 25.82 -2.97 -16.91
N LEU A 29 25.27 -2.35 -15.85
CA LEU A 29 25.72 -2.53 -14.47
C LEU A 29 25.34 -3.93 -13.97
N CYS A 30 25.97 -4.94 -14.56
CA CYS A 30 26.04 -6.30 -14.01
C CYS A 30 27.31 -6.45 -13.19
N PRO A 31 27.29 -7.17 -12.05
CA PRO A 31 28.52 -7.70 -11.51
C PRO A 31 29.05 -8.68 -12.55
N LEU A 32 29.95 -8.20 -13.40
CA LEU A 32 30.70 -9.03 -14.33
C LEU A 32 31.54 -9.98 -13.49
N PRO A 33 31.53 -11.29 -13.76
CA PRO A 33 32.47 -12.22 -13.15
C PRO A 33 33.84 -11.97 -13.79
N LEU A 34 34.47 -10.85 -13.46
CA LEU A 34 35.86 -10.59 -13.79
C LEU A 34 36.70 -11.27 -12.72
N GLU A 35 36.88 -12.59 -12.86
CA GLU A 35 38.10 -13.24 -12.38
C GLU A 35 39.26 -12.74 -13.26
N LEU A 36 39.68 -11.48 -13.04
CA LEU A 36 41.00 -11.05 -13.47
C LEU A 36 41.97 -11.82 -12.58
N GLY A 37 42.59 -12.81 -13.22
CA GLY A 37 43.33 -13.90 -12.60
C GLY A 37 44.35 -13.46 -11.57
N GLU A 38 44.72 -14.45 -10.76
CA GLU A 38 45.81 -14.43 -9.80
C GLU A 38 47.03 -13.64 -10.30
N TRP A 39 47.09 -12.34 -9.97
CA TRP A 39 48.32 -11.58 -10.02
C TRP A 39 48.47 -10.81 -8.72
N GLY A 40 49.08 -11.49 -7.75
CA GLY A 40 50.00 -10.93 -6.76
C GLY A 40 49.58 -9.65 -6.03
N ARG A 41 49.42 -9.82 -4.70
CA ARG A 41 49.38 -8.83 -3.61
C ARG A 41 48.02 -8.20 -3.27
N GLY A 42 47.45 -8.75 -2.19
CA GLY A 42 46.86 -7.95 -1.11
C GLY A 42 45.43 -8.34 -0.75
N LYS A 43 45.20 -8.81 0.48
CA LYS A 43 43.87 -8.92 1.12
C LYS A 43 43.01 -7.63 1.03
N LEU A 44 43.62 -6.49 0.64
CA LEU A 44 42.99 -5.19 0.49
C LEU A 44 42.19 -5.04 -0.82
N THR A 45 42.57 -5.72 -1.91
CA THR A 45 41.83 -5.65 -3.19
C THR A 45 40.52 -6.44 -3.13
N SER A 46 40.49 -7.55 -2.39
CA SER A 46 39.30 -8.39 -2.23
C SER A 46 38.12 -7.66 -1.56
N LYS A 47 38.34 -6.89 -0.48
CA LYS A 47 37.27 -6.15 0.23
C LYS A 47 36.66 -5.02 -0.62
N THR A 48 37.49 -4.28 -1.35
CA THR A 48 37.03 -3.17 -2.21
C THR A 48 36.26 -3.69 -3.41
N LEU A 49 36.70 -4.81 -4.01
CA LEU A 49 36.00 -5.48 -5.10
C LEU A 49 34.64 -6.05 -4.65
N HIS A 50 34.58 -6.60 -3.43
CA HIS A 50 33.34 -7.11 -2.84
C HIS A 50 32.34 -5.97 -2.58
N THR A 51 32.79 -4.85 -2.03
CA THR A 51 31.95 -3.65 -1.80
C THR A 51 31.43 -3.06 -3.12
N PHE A 52 32.25 -3.08 -4.16
CA PHE A 52 31.85 -2.65 -5.51
C PHE A 52 30.80 -3.60 -6.10
N ASN A 53 30.97 -4.92 -5.97
CA ASN A 53 29.99 -5.91 -6.40
C ASN A 53 28.66 -5.79 -5.63
N VAL A 54 28.68 -5.44 -4.34
CA VAL A 54 27.48 -5.14 -3.54
C VAL A 54 26.77 -3.88 -4.07
N THR A 55 27.53 -2.84 -4.42
CA THR A 55 26.98 -1.60 -4.98
C THR A 55 26.38 -1.81 -6.37
N VAL A 56 27.03 -2.60 -7.23
CA VAL A 56 26.55 -2.96 -8.56
C VAL A 56 25.33 -3.90 -8.49
N SER A 57 25.26 -4.80 -7.51
CA SER A 57 24.06 -5.62 -7.27
C SER A 57 22.90 -4.81 -6.70
N ILE A 58 23.12 -3.71 -5.97
CA ILE A 58 22.06 -2.74 -5.64
C ILE A 58 21.59 -2.00 -6.91
N ALA A 59 22.52 -1.63 -7.81
CA ALA A 59 22.19 -0.95 -9.06
C ALA A 59 21.33 -1.79 -10.02
N MET A 60 21.50 -3.11 -9.99
CA MET A 60 20.63 -4.07 -10.69
C MET A 60 19.14 -3.94 -10.36
N PHE A 61 18.79 -3.43 -9.18
CA PHE A 61 17.39 -3.29 -8.76
C PHE A 61 16.70 -2.04 -9.30
N PHE A 62 17.43 -1.07 -9.86
CA PHE A 62 16.81 -0.01 -10.67
C PHE A 62 16.04 -0.58 -11.87
N ARG A 63 16.29 -1.84 -12.24
CA ARG A 63 15.50 -2.57 -13.24
C ARG A 63 14.04 -2.80 -12.82
N LEU A 64 13.66 -2.66 -11.56
CA LEU A 64 12.24 -2.69 -11.12
C LEU A 64 11.42 -1.57 -11.79
N TYR A 65 12.07 -0.50 -12.25
CA TYR A 65 11.48 0.51 -13.14
C TYR A 65 10.89 -0.11 -14.42
N TRP A 66 11.49 -1.17 -14.97
CA TRP A 66 10.95 -1.88 -16.13
C TRP A 66 9.62 -2.56 -15.84
N LEU A 67 9.40 -3.07 -14.61
CA LEU A 67 8.11 -3.63 -14.22
C LEU A 67 7.01 -2.55 -14.25
N CYS A 68 7.32 -1.35 -13.73
CA CYS A 68 6.43 -0.20 -13.81
C CYS A 68 6.17 0.20 -15.28
N ARG A 69 7.21 0.21 -16.13
CA ARG A 69 7.09 0.53 -17.56
C ARG A 69 6.28 -0.52 -18.33
N VAL A 70 6.47 -1.81 -18.06
CA VAL A 70 5.72 -2.92 -18.68
C VAL A 70 4.26 -2.91 -18.22
N MET A 71 3.98 -2.61 -16.95
CA MET A 71 2.62 -2.39 -16.44
C MET A 71 1.94 -1.20 -17.14
N LEU A 72 2.68 -0.10 -17.34
CA LEU A 72 2.21 1.08 -18.07
C LEU A 72 1.98 0.79 -19.56
N LEU A 73 2.80 -0.05 -20.18
CA LEU A 73 2.74 -0.39 -21.60
C LEU A 73 1.64 -1.43 -21.92
N HIS A 74 1.41 -2.39 -21.02
CA HIS A 74 0.42 -3.45 -21.20
C HIS A 74 -1.00 -3.06 -20.74
N SER A 75 -1.16 -1.88 -20.12
CA SER A 75 -2.49 -1.34 -19.83
C SER A 75 -3.17 -0.95 -21.13
N ARG A 76 -4.03 -1.85 -21.64
CA ARG A 76 -4.84 -1.68 -22.87
C ARG A 76 -5.53 -0.32 -22.95
N LEU A 77 -5.87 0.25 -21.79
CA LEU A 77 -6.50 1.56 -21.61
C LEU A 77 -5.74 2.74 -22.28
N PHE A 78 -4.41 2.68 -22.43
CA PHE A 78 -3.60 3.77 -23.03
C PHE A 78 -3.08 3.46 -24.44
N THR A 79 -3.16 2.20 -24.87
CA THR A 79 -2.86 1.80 -26.25
C THR A 79 -4.05 1.94 -27.18
N ASP A 80 -5.28 2.00 -26.64
CA ASP A 80 -6.49 2.15 -27.42
C ASP A 80 -6.52 3.47 -28.22
N ALA A 81 -6.87 3.37 -29.50
CA ALA A 81 -6.93 4.52 -30.40
C ALA A 81 -8.00 5.56 -29.97
N SER A 82 -9.08 5.08 -29.34
CA SER A 82 -10.17 5.91 -28.81
C SER A 82 -9.71 6.83 -27.66
N SER A 83 -8.95 6.30 -26.70
CA SER A 83 -8.45 7.10 -25.56
C SER A 83 -7.43 8.16 -26.01
N ARG A 84 -6.59 7.82 -27.00
CA ARG A 84 -5.65 8.78 -27.63
C ARG A 84 -6.36 9.91 -28.37
N SER A 85 -7.44 9.61 -29.07
CA SER A 85 -8.27 10.62 -29.74
C SER A 85 -8.91 11.59 -28.74
N ILE A 86 -9.53 11.05 -27.68
CA ILE A 86 -10.20 11.85 -26.63
C ILE A 86 -9.20 12.75 -25.89
N ALA A 87 -7.99 12.27 -25.60
CA ALA A 87 -6.96 13.08 -24.95
C ALA A 87 -6.40 14.17 -25.87
N GLY A 88 -6.29 13.90 -27.18
CA GLY A 88 -5.92 14.88 -28.19
C GLY A 88 -6.95 16.01 -28.30
N LEU A 89 -8.24 15.68 -28.23
CA LEU A 89 -9.34 16.66 -28.20
C LEU A 89 -9.29 17.55 -26.95
N ASN A 90 -8.93 16.99 -25.79
CA ASN A 90 -8.82 17.72 -24.53
C ASN A 90 -7.47 18.41 -24.31
N ARG A 91 -6.54 18.36 -25.27
CA ARG A 91 -5.15 18.87 -25.14
C ARG A 91 -4.43 18.35 -23.88
N VAL A 92 -4.73 17.13 -23.44
CA VAL A 92 -4.07 16.52 -22.29
C VAL A 92 -2.88 15.70 -22.78
N ASN A 93 -1.69 16.08 -22.36
CA ASN A 93 -0.48 15.30 -22.65
C ASN A 93 -0.45 14.03 -21.80
N PHE A 94 -0.31 12.87 -22.43
CA PHE A 94 -0.11 11.58 -21.77
C PHE A 94 1.24 11.54 -21.03
N ASN A 95 1.26 12.08 -19.82
CA ASN A 95 2.43 12.06 -18.94
C ASN A 95 2.35 10.86 -18.00
N ALA A 96 3.49 10.25 -17.67
CA ALA A 96 3.55 9.11 -16.74
C ALA A 96 2.89 9.40 -15.37
N ARG A 97 2.95 10.65 -14.88
CA ARG A 97 2.23 11.09 -13.67
C ARG A 97 0.72 11.09 -13.83
N PHE A 98 0.22 11.51 -14.99
CA PHE A 98 -1.20 11.46 -15.32
C PHE A 98 -1.65 10.01 -15.44
N ILE A 99 -0.87 9.16 -16.11
CA ILE A 99 -1.14 7.74 -16.28
C ILE A 99 -1.16 7.00 -14.93
N LEU A 100 -0.20 7.27 -14.05
CA LEU A 100 -0.17 6.69 -12.71
C LEU A 100 -1.38 7.15 -11.89
N LYS A 101 -1.74 8.43 -11.99
CA LYS A 101 -2.92 9.01 -11.33
C LYS A 101 -4.22 8.42 -11.87
N THR A 102 -4.34 8.21 -13.18
CA THR A 102 -5.53 7.62 -13.82
C THR A 102 -5.63 6.12 -13.58
N LEU A 103 -4.52 5.37 -13.57
CA LEU A 103 -4.49 3.96 -13.14
C LEU A 103 -4.96 3.78 -11.70
N MET A 104 -4.58 4.69 -10.80
CA MET A 104 -5.05 4.67 -9.41
C MET A 104 -6.54 5.02 -9.27
N THR A 105 -7.15 5.68 -10.26
CA THR A 105 -8.50 6.26 -10.15
C THR A 105 -9.56 5.54 -11.01
N LEU A 106 -9.20 4.95 -12.16
CA LEU A 106 -10.16 4.51 -13.19
C LEU A 106 -10.73 3.10 -13.02
N CYS A 107 -10.24 2.25 -12.09
CA CYS A 107 -10.75 0.87 -12.02
C CYS A 107 -10.99 0.35 -10.58
N PRO A 108 -12.22 0.50 -10.05
CA PRO A 108 -12.63 -0.20 -8.84
C PRO A 108 -12.76 -1.74 -8.99
N GLU A 109 -13.05 -2.29 -10.18
CA GLU A 109 -13.09 -3.76 -10.39
C GLU A 109 -11.71 -4.41 -10.52
N PHE A 110 -10.75 -3.71 -11.12
CA PHE A 110 -9.36 -4.14 -11.12
C PHE A 110 -8.70 -3.96 -9.75
N LEU A 111 -9.34 -3.33 -8.74
CA LEU A 111 -8.77 -3.01 -7.41
C LEU A 111 -8.45 -4.23 -6.52
N VAL A 112 -8.92 -5.42 -6.88
CA VAL A 112 -8.45 -6.69 -6.26
C VAL A 112 -7.04 -7.06 -6.77
N ILE A 113 -6.66 -6.58 -7.97
CA ILE A 113 -5.38 -6.85 -8.61
C ILE A 113 -4.24 -5.94 -8.07
N PRO A 114 -4.35 -4.62 -7.78
CA PRO A 114 -3.29 -3.88 -7.14
C PRO A 114 -3.05 -4.34 -5.70
N GLY A 115 -4.07 -4.84 -4.97
CA GLY A 115 -3.84 -5.49 -3.67
C GLY A 115 -2.96 -6.74 -3.82
N LYS A 116 -3.32 -7.64 -4.75
CA LYS A 116 -2.51 -8.83 -5.06
C LYS A 116 -1.13 -8.49 -5.63
N MET A 117 -1.02 -7.50 -6.51
CA MET A 117 0.23 -7.03 -7.09
C MET A 117 1.10 -6.30 -6.07
N LEU A 118 0.52 -5.56 -5.13
CA LEU A 118 1.23 -4.93 -4.02
C LEU A 118 1.73 -5.99 -3.04
N MET A 119 0.95 -7.03 -2.76
CA MET A 119 1.40 -8.18 -1.95
C MET A 119 2.55 -8.93 -2.63
N ILE A 120 2.46 -9.20 -3.94
CA ILE A 120 3.55 -9.83 -4.70
C ILE A 120 4.79 -8.92 -4.73
N PHE A 121 4.60 -7.62 -4.94
CA PHE A 121 5.67 -6.62 -4.97
C PHE A 121 6.36 -6.48 -3.61
N THR A 122 5.61 -6.47 -2.50
CA THR A 122 6.17 -6.42 -1.15
C THR A 122 6.91 -7.71 -0.78
N ALA A 123 6.38 -8.88 -1.14
CA ALA A 123 7.10 -10.15 -0.97
C ALA A 123 8.41 -10.19 -1.78
N PHE A 124 8.39 -9.69 -3.01
CA PHE A 124 9.61 -9.54 -3.82
C PHE A 124 10.60 -8.58 -3.14
N LEU A 125 10.14 -7.41 -2.67
CA LEU A 125 10.98 -6.46 -1.93
C LEU A 125 11.60 -7.08 -0.68
N TRP A 126 10.89 -7.95 0.05
CA TRP A 126 11.44 -8.63 1.24
C TRP A 126 12.56 -9.60 0.88
N ILE A 127 12.36 -10.41 -0.16
CA ILE A 127 13.38 -11.34 -0.67
C ILE A 127 14.62 -10.56 -1.13
N MET A 128 14.42 -9.46 -1.87
CA MET A 128 15.52 -8.65 -2.38
C MET A 128 16.26 -7.91 -1.28
N ALA A 129 15.56 -7.23 -0.37
CA ALA A 129 16.19 -6.52 0.74
C ALA A 129 16.88 -7.51 1.71
N GLY A 130 16.33 -8.71 1.91
CA GLY A 130 16.97 -9.77 2.70
C GLY A 130 18.28 -10.25 2.06
N TRP A 131 18.31 -10.39 0.73
CA TRP A 131 19.52 -10.71 -0.01
C TRP A 131 20.60 -9.61 0.09
N ILE A 132 20.20 -8.33 -0.04
CA ILE A 132 21.14 -7.20 0.08
C ILE A 132 21.68 -7.08 1.51
N LEU A 133 20.82 -7.24 2.52
CA LEU A 133 21.24 -7.19 3.91
C LEU A 133 22.28 -8.29 4.21
N ARG A 134 22.04 -9.50 3.71
CA ARG A 134 22.99 -10.61 3.82
C ARG A 134 24.31 -10.30 3.12
N LEU A 135 24.28 -9.68 1.94
CA LEU A 135 25.47 -9.25 1.21
C LEU A 135 26.27 -8.19 1.98
N CYS A 136 25.61 -7.19 2.58
CA CYS A 136 26.27 -6.18 3.41
C CYS A 136 26.93 -6.79 4.66
N GLU A 137 26.27 -7.76 5.31
CA GLU A 137 26.73 -8.33 6.59
C GLU A 137 27.66 -9.56 6.42
N ARG A 138 27.79 -10.13 5.20
CA ARG A 138 28.59 -11.34 4.93
C ARG A 138 30.03 -11.24 5.43
N ASP A 139 30.67 -10.11 5.18
CA ASP A 139 32.07 -9.88 5.56
C ASP A 139 32.21 -9.79 7.09
N TYR A 140 31.25 -9.12 7.76
CA TYR A 140 31.22 -8.99 9.21
C TYR A 140 30.99 -10.34 9.91
N VAL A 141 30.07 -11.15 9.38
CA VAL A 141 29.77 -12.50 9.86
C VAL A 141 31.01 -13.41 9.76
N SER A 142 31.75 -13.33 8.64
CA SER A 142 32.98 -14.11 8.45
C SER A 142 34.10 -13.75 9.43
N LEU A 143 34.19 -12.47 9.83
CA LEU A 143 35.20 -11.99 10.75
C LEU A 143 34.91 -12.38 12.21
N ASN A 144 33.63 -12.40 12.59
CA ASN A 144 33.20 -12.57 13.97
C ASN A 144 32.75 -14.00 14.32
N GLN A 145 32.89 -14.95 13.38
CA GLN A 145 32.59 -16.38 13.57
C GLN A 145 31.18 -16.67 14.14
N ARG A 146 30.22 -15.75 13.95
CA ARG A 146 28.82 -15.94 14.36
C ARG A 146 28.06 -16.68 13.25
N LYS A 147 27.30 -17.71 13.61
CA LYS A 147 26.40 -18.41 12.67
C LYS A 147 25.00 -17.80 12.62
N ASP A 148 24.76 -16.72 13.34
CA ASP A 148 23.41 -16.23 13.63
C ASP A 148 22.69 -15.61 12.40
N MET A 149 23.42 -15.29 11.32
CA MET A 149 22.88 -14.63 10.12
C MET A 149 22.69 -15.60 8.95
N ASP A 150 21.71 -16.50 9.09
CA ASP A 150 21.18 -17.25 7.96
C ASP A 150 20.34 -16.36 7.02
N TYR A 151 20.12 -16.83 5.79
CA TYR A 151 19.29 -16.12 4.81
C TYR A 151 17.86 -15.90 5.31
N VAL A 152 17.32 -16.89 6.02
CA VAL A 152 15.99 -16.82 6.63
C VAL A 152 15.95 -15.74 7.72
N SER A 153 16.99 -15.66 8.55
CA SER A 153 17.14 -14.60 9.56
C SER A 153 17.25 -13.21 8.93
N SER A 154 17.89 -13.09 7.76
CA SER A 154 17.98 -11.82 7.02
C SER A 154 16.63 -11.37 6.47
N ILE A 155 15.81 -12.30 5.97
CA ILE A 155 14.43 -12.01 5.55
C ILE A 155 13.57 -11.61 6.74
N TRP A 156 13.72 -12.31 7.88
CA TRP A 156 13.01 -11.99 9.13
C TRP A 156 13.25 -10.54 9.56
N VAL A 157 14.52 -10.12 9.66
CA VAL A 157 14.90 -8.75 10.03
C VAL A 157 14.32 -7.72 9.08
N VAL A 158 14.33 -8.01 7.78
CA VAL A 158 13.76 -7.12 6.76
C VAL A 158 12.23 -7.02 6.90
N ALA A 159 11.54 -8.12 7.14
CA ALA A 159 10.09 -8.12 7.31
C ALA A 159 9.67 -7.32 8.55
N ILE A 160 10.32 -7.53 9.71
CA ILE A 160 10.01 -6.80 10.95
C ILE A 160 10.36 -5.31 10.85
N THR A 161 11.41 -4.96 10.09
CA THR A 161 11.80 -3.56 9.83
C THR A 161 10.81 -2.89 8.88
N PHE A 162 10.38 -3.59 7.83
CA PHE A 162 9.40 -3.09 6.87
C PHE A 162 8.02 -2.87 7.51
N LEU A 163 7.61 -3.77 8.41
CA LEU A 163 6.39 -3.65 9.19
C LEU A 163 6.50 -2.66 10.36
N SER A 164 7.66 -2.01 10.55
CA SER A 164 7.94 -1.09 11.65
C SER A 164 7.70 -1.70 13.05
N VAL A 165 7.90 -3.01 13.21
CA VAL A 165 7.78 -3.73 14.49
C VAL A 165 9.08 -3.63 15.29
N GLY A 166 10.20 -4.02 14.67
CA GLY A 166 11.55 -3.85 15.24
C GLY A 166 11.80 -4.55 16.58
N TYR A 167 11.68 -5.87 16.65
CA TYR A 167 11.94 -6.65 17.89
C TYR A 167 13.35 -6.47 18.46
N GLY A 168 14.36 -6.25 17.61
CA GLY A 168 15.75 -6.01 18.04
C GLY A 168 16.53 -7.25 18.46
N ASP A 169 15.99 -8.44 18.18
CA ASP A 169 16.65 -9.75 18.32
C ASP A 169 17.88 -9.87 17.42
N ILE A 170 17.79 -9.33 16.21
CA ILE A 170 18.86 -9.32 15.22
C ILE A 170 18.99 -7.92 14.62
N VAL A 171 20.21 -7.38 14.60
CA VAL A 171 20.48 -5.99 14.15
C VAL A 171 21.72 -5.96 13.23
N PRO A 172 21.68 -5.23 12.10
CA PRO A 172 22.85 -5.04 11.26
C PRO A 172 23.90 -4.16 11.94
N HIS A 173 25.16 -4.60 11.89
CA HIS A 173 26.28 -3.88 12.48
C HIS A 173 27.06 -3.06 11.45
N THR A 174 26.97 -3.40 10.17
CA THR A 174 27.65 -2.66 9.09
C THR A 174 26.92 -1.37 8.73
N ASN A 175 27.67 -0.35 8.32
CA ASN A 175 27.09 0.91 7.84
C ASN A 175 26.19 0.71 6.60
N CYS A 176 26.54 -0.27 5.75
CA CYS A 176 25.73 -0.73 4.61
C CYS A 176 24.38 -1.28 5.07
N GLY A 177 24.40 -2.23 6.02
CA GLY A 177 23.17 -2.84 6.56
C GLY A 177 22.27 -1.85 7.29
N ARG A 178 22.85 -0.91 8.05
CA ARG A 178 22.09 0.17 8.71
C ARG A 178 21.40 1.10 7.71
N THR A 179 22.09 1.48 6.65
CA THR A 179 21.51 2.31 5.58
C THR A 179 20.35 1.58 4.90
N MET A 180 20.52 0.29 4.62
CA MET A 180 19.46 -0.55 4.05
C MET A 180 18.26 -0.70 4.98
N ALA A 181 18.47 -0.86 6.29
CA ALA A 181 17.37 -0.92 7.26
C ALA A 181 16.53 0.36 7.26
N VAL A 182 17.17 1.54 7.20
CA VAL A 182 16.47 2.83 7.10
C VAL A 182 15.66 2.93 5.81
N ILE A 183 16.25 2.56 4.66
CA ILE A 183 15.55 2.58 3.37
C ILE A 183 14.34 1.63 3.39
N THR A 184 14.50 0.41 3.91
CA THR A 184 13.42 -0.57 4.06
C THR A 184 12.28 -0.03 4.94
N GLY A 185 12.62 0.65 6.05
CA GLY A 185 11.62 1.28 6.92
C GLY A 185 10.82 2.38 6.20
N ILE A 186 11.50 3.28 5.46
CA ILE A 186 10.83 4.32 4.67
C ILE A 186 9.90 3.70 3.61
N LEU A 187 10.37 2.68 2.88
CA LEU A 187 9.54 1.96 1.90
C LEU A 187 8.34 1.27 2.56
N GLY A 188 8.52 0.71 3.75
CA GLY A 188 7.46 0.11 4.57
C GLY A 188 6.36 1.12 4.90
N THR A 189 6.72 2.30 5.42
CA THR A 189 5.75 3.34 5.75
C THR A 189 4.97 3.84 4.52
N CYS A 190 5.65 4.03 3.39
CA CYS A 190 5.02 4.38 2.12
C CYS A 190 4.02 3.31 1.66
N ALA A 191 4.39 2.03 1.73
CA ALA A 191 3.51 0.92 1.36
C ALA A 191 2.29 0.85 2.29
N SER A 192 2.47 0.97 3.60
CA SER A 192 1.38 0.98 4.58
C SER A 192 0.40 2.13 4.33
N SER A 193 0.89 3.34 4.02
CA SER A 193 0.03 4.47 3.68
C SER A 193 -0.82 4.22 2.42
N MET A 194 -0.25 3.55 1.43
CA MET A 194 -0.95 3.17 0.20
C MET A 194 -2.06 2.15 0.49
N VAL A 195 -1.77 1.13 1.31
CA VAL A 195 -2.78 0.12 1.72
C VAL A 195 -3.96 0.79 2.42
N VAL A 196 -3.70 1.66 3.39
CA VAL A 196 -4.76 2.38 4.12
C VAL A 196 -5.63 3.20 3.16
N ALA A 197 -5.03 3.93 2.22
CA ALA A 197 -5.77 4.72 1.25
C ALA A 197 -6.65 3.86 0.31
N VAL A 198 -6.18 2.67 -0.06
CA VAL A 198 -6.94 1.72 -0.88
C VAL A 198 -8.09 1.11 -0.09
N VAL A 199 -7.85 0.71 1.16
CA VAL A 199 -8.88 0.15 2.06
C VAL A 199 -9.96 1.20 2.34
N ALA A 200 -9.58 2.44 2.64
CA ALA A 200 -10.53 3.52 2.89
C ALA A 200 -11.50 3.71 1.71
N ARG A 201 -10.98 3.77 0.47
CA ARG A 201 -11.81 3.88 -0.74
C ARG A 201 -12.69 2.67 -1.01
N LYS A 202 -12.31 1.48 -0.53
CA LYS A 202 -13.16 0.27 -0.65
C LYS A 202 -14.26 0.20 0.39
N LEU A 203 -14.03 0.78 1.56
CA LEU A 203 -15.02 0.87 2.63
C LEU A 203 -16.01 2.02 2.43
N GLU A 204 -15.70 2.95 1.53
CA GLU A 204 -16.66 3.97 1.11
C GLU A 204 -17.86 3.32 0.41
N LEU A 205 -19.00 3.34 1.11
CA LEU A 205 -20.29 2.90 0.61
C LEU A 205 -20.63 3.65 -0.68
N THR A 206 -21.09 2.90 -1.68
CA THR A 206 -21.61 3.49 -2.92
C THR A 206 -22.86 4.31 -2.64
N ARG A 207 -23.22 5.22 -3.56
CA ARG A 207 -24.45 6.04 -3.44
C ARG A 207 -25.70 5.17 -3.30
N ALA A 208 -25.75 4.04 -4.01
CA ALA A 208 -26.87 3.10 -3.95
C ALA A 208 -26.93 2.39 -2.59
N GLU A 209 -25.80 1.86 -2.10
CA GLU A 209 -25.73 1.23 -0.77
C GLU A 209 -26.10 2.20 0.35
N LYS A 210 -25.64 3.46 0.25
CA LYS A 210 -26.00 4.51 1.22
C LYS A 210 -27.50 4.79 1.22
N HIS A 211 -28.13 4.80 0.05
CA HIS A 211 -29.59 4.96 -0.06
C HIS A 211 -30.33 3.79 0.61
N VAL A 212 -29.92 2.55 0.35
CA VAL A 212 -30.50 1.36 0.99
C VAL A 212 -30.29 1.38 2.51
N HIS A 213 -29.11 1.77 2.97
CA HIS A 213 -28.80 1.91 4.38
C HIS A 213 -29.72 2.94 5.07
N ASN A 214 -29.91 4.10 4.46
CA ASN A 214 -30.80 5.13 4.98
C ASN A 214 -32.25 4.63 5.06
N PHE A 215 -32.73 3.96 4.01
CA PHE A 215 -34.07 3.37 4.01
C PHE A 215 -34.27 2.31 5.10
N MET A 216 -33.24 1.47 5.32
CA MET A 216 -33.26 0.47 6.39
C MET A 216 -33.31 1.14 7.78
N MET A 217 -32.52 2.20 7.98
CA MET A 217 -32.51 2.98 9.22
C MET A 217 -33.88 3.64 9.48
N ASP A 218 -34.49 4.25 8.47
CA ASP A 218 -35.83 4.86 8.59
C ASP A 218 -36.91 3.82 8.94
N THR A 219 -36.82 2.63 8.34
CA THR A 219 -37.73 1.53 8.65
C THR A 219 -37.57 1.06 10.10
N GLN A 220 -36.33 0.96 10.58
CA GLN A 220 -36.04 0.61 11.98
C GLN A 220 -36.52 1.69 12.96
N LEU A 221 -36.27 2.96 12.68
CA LEU A 221 -36.74 4.08 13.49
C LEU A 221 -38.27 4.11 13.57
N THR A 222 -38.96 3.87 12.44
CA THR A 222 -40.42 3.79 12.42
C THR A 222 -40.96 2.65 13.29
N LYS A 223 -40.29 1.49 13.32
CA LYS A 223 -40.65 0.38 14.21
C LYS A 223 -40.41 0.72 15.69
N GLN A 224 -39.26 1.32 16.01
CA GLN A 224 -38.91 1.79 17.35
C GLN A 224 -39.93 2.83 17.86
N LEU A 225 -40.34 3.76 17.00
CA LEU A 225 -41.32 4.80 17.33
C LEU A 225 -42.70 4.19 17.62
N LYS A 226 -43.17 3.24 16.79
CA LYS A 226 -44.43 2.52 17.04
C LYS A 226 -44.40 1.72 18.34
N HIS A 227 -43.28 1.05 18.63
CA HIS A 227 -43.11 0.28 19.86
C HIS A 227 -43.09 1.18 21.10
N SER A 228 -42.38 2.32 21.03
CA SER A 228 -42.32 3.30 22.12
C SER A 228 -43.69 3.94 22.35
N ALA A 229 -44.40 4.34 21.29
CA ALA A 229 -45.76 4.85 21.38
C ALA A 229 -46.73 3.83 22.01
N ALA A 230 -46.63 2.55 21.63
CA ALA A 230 -47.42 1.48 22.24
C ALA A 230 -47.11 1.32 23.74
N ASN A 231 -45.84 1.41 24.13
CA ASN A 231 -45.43 1.38 25.53
C ASN A 231 -45.97 2.58 26.32
N VAL A 232 -45.91 3.79 25.76
CA VAL A 232 -46.47 5.00 26.39
C VAL A 232 -47.97 4.81 26.66
N LEU A 233 -48.74 4.36 25.66
CA LEU A 233 -50.17 4.08 25.82
C LEU A 233 -50.43 3.00 26.87
N ARG A 234 -49.66 1.91 26.83
CA ARG A 234 -49.77 0.79 27.78
C ARG A 234 -49.53 1.23 29.21
N GLU A 235 -48.42 1.94 29.47
CA GLU A 235 -48.09 2.41 30.81
C GLU A 235 -49.09 3.47 31.30
N THR A 236 -49.54 4.38 30.42
CA THR A 236 -50.59 5.37 30.76
C THR A 236 -51.88 4.69 31.20
N TRP A 237 -52.32 3.67 30.46
CA TRP A 237 -53.53 2.91 30.81
C TRP A 237 -53.36 2.13 32.11
N LEU A 238 -52.20 1.49 32.33
CA LEU A 238 -51.91 0.77 33.58
C LEU A 238 -51.92 1.71 34.78
N ILE A 239 -51.32 2.90 34.67
CA ILE A 239 -51.37 3.94 35.70
C ILE A 239 -52.83 4.33 35.99
N TYR A 240 -53.65 4.57 34.96
CA TYR A 240 -55.06 4.91 35.14
C TYR A 240 -55.84 3.78 35.82
N LYS A 241 -55.66 2.53 35.39
CA LYS A 241 -56.32 1.35 35.95
C LYS A 241 -56.01 1.18 37.43
N PHE A 242 -54.74 1.19 37.82
CA PHE A 242 -54.32 1.02 39.22
C PHE A 242 -54.71 2.20 40.11
N ARG A 243 -54.92 3.39 39.55
CA ARG A 243 -55.33 4.58 40.30
C ARG A 243 -56.84 4.66 40.53
N LYS A 244 -57.67 4.14 39.61
CA LYS A 244 -59.13 4.37 39.62
C LYS A 244 -60.01 3.12 39.62
N LYS A 245 -59.51 1.95 39.19
CA LYS A 245 -60.32 0.73 38.96
C LYS A 245 -60.00 -0.43 39.91
N VAL A 246 -59.07 -0.28 40.84
CA VAL A 246 -58.68 -1.34 41.79
C VAL A 246 -59.11 -0.93 43.20
N GLU A 247 -59.75 -1.83 43.95
CA GLU A 247 -60.27 -1.58 45.31
C GLU A 247 -59.17 -1.25 46.34
N LYS A 248 -57.97 -1.83 46.20
CA LYS A 248 -56.80 -1.52 47.03
C LYS A 248 -55.66 -0.92 46.20
N VAL A 249 -55.23 0.28 46.56
CA VAL A 249 -54.23 1.05 45.80
C VAL A 249 -52.81 0.71 46.27
N ASP A 250 -52.04 0.03 45.41
CA ASP A 250 -50.61 -0.25 45.62
C ASP A 250 -49.73 0.89 45.06
N TYR A 251 -49.28 1.82 45.92
CA TYR A 251 -48.42 2.95 45.51
C TYR A 251 -47.06 2.53 44.93
N ALA A 252 -46.53 1.36 45.28
CA ALA A 252 -45.26 0.85 44.75
C ALA A 252 -45.36 0.48 43.26
N ARG A 253 -46.45 -0.22 42.86
CA ARG A 253 -46.70 -0.60 41.46
C ARG A 253 -46.95 0.63 40.58
N ILE A 254 -47.69 1.62 41.08
CA ILE A 254 -47.93 2.87 40.35
C ILE A 254 -46.61 3.60 40.07
N ARG A 255 -45.72 3.73 41.06
CA ARG A 255 -44.39 4.34 40.87
C ARG A 255 -43.53 3.56 39.87
N GLN A 256 -43.63 2.24 39.83
CA GLN A 256 -42.92 1.43 38.86
C GLN A 256 -43.41 1.69 37.42
N HIS A 257 -44.73 1.75 37.21
CA HIS A 257 -45.31 2.08 35.91
C HIS A 257 -45.02 3.53 35.48
N GLN A 258 -45.02 4.48 36.43
CA GLN A 258 -44.59 5.87 36.17
C GLN A 258 -43.13 5.95 35.72
N ARG A 259 -42.22 5.18 36.34
CA ARG A 259 -40.82 5.12 35.88
C ARG A 259 -40.71 4.56 34.47
N LYS A 260 -41.43 3.47 34.16
CA LYS A 260 -41.45 2.88 32.81
C LYS A 260 -42.06 3.81 31.77
N PHE A 261 -43.08 4.58 32.13
CA PHE A 261 -43.67 5.62 31.29
C PHE A 261 -42.68 6.74 30.97
N LEU A 262 -41.97 7.26 31.99
CA LEU A 262 -40.95 8.30 31.78
C LEU A 262 -39.83 7.81 30.86
N VAL A 263 -39.40 6.55 31.01
CA VAL A 263 -38.40 5.92 30.13
C VAL A 263 -38.93 5.71 28.70
N ALA A 264 -40.23 5.52 28.51
CA ALA A 264 -40.81 5.35 27.18
C ALA A 264 -41.03 6.68 26.43
N ILE A 265 -41.03 7.81 27.13
CA ILE A 265 -41.15 9.16 26.56
C ILE A 265 -39.79 9.76 26.23
N TYR A 266 -38.79 9.49 27.08
CA TYR A 266 -37.41 9.91 26.89
C TYR A 266 -36.76 9.16 25.72
#